data_AF-A0A1M3I9P4-F1
#
_entry.id   AF-A0A1M3I9P4-F1
#
_cell.length_a   1.000
_cell.length_b   1.000
_cell.length_c   1.000
_cell.angle_alpha   90.00
_cell.angle_beta   90.00
_cell.angle_gamma   90.00
#
_symmetry.space_group_name_H-M   'P 1'
#
loop_
_entity.id
_entity.type
_entity.pdbx_description
1 polymer ?
#
loop_
_entity_poly.entity_id
_entity_poly.type
_entity_poly.pdbx_seq_one_letter_code
_entity_poly.pdbx_strand_id
1 'polypeptide(L)'
;MKTYFVSFRIADRGDNGPIYENLHKAVEELAGKGPWWFETTSFYLFNSELSAVRIAECLKKIIRPSMDILVVGSLTHKVGAVVGKCDDDDIFTLADFMKKV
;
A
#
# COMPACT_ATOMS: atom_id res chain seq x y z
N MET A 1 8.74 2.54 -15.33
CA MET A 1 7.86 3.34 -14.46
C MET A 1 6.40 2.91 -14.62
N LYS A 2 5.67 2.74 -13.51
CA LYS A 2 4.22 2.52 -13.49
C LYS A 2 3.56 3.35 -12.39
N THR A 3 2.29 3.67 -12.56
CA THR A 3 1.48 4.36 -11.54
C THR A 3 0.80 3.35 -10.64
N TYR A 4 0.98 3.53 -9.34
CA TYR A 4 0.41 2.69 -8.29
C TYR A 4 -0.41 3.54 -7.33
N PHE A 5 -1.45 2.93 -6.77
CA PHE A 5 -2.08 3.41 -5.55
C PHE A 5 -1.70 2.52 -4.37
N VAL A 6 -1.68 3.12 -3.18
CA VAL A 6 -1.63 2.42 -1.91
C VAL A 6 -2.85 2.86 -1.11
N SER A 7 -3.69 1.91 -0.72
CA SER A 7 -4.78 2.14 0.24
C SER A 7 -4.56 1.29 1.48
N PHE A 8 -4.90 1.80 2.66
CA PHE A 8 -4.60 1.09 3.89
C PHE A 8 -5.56 1.46 5.01
N ARG A 9 -5.67 0.56 6.00
CA ARG A 9 -6.37 0.81 7.25
C ARG A 9 -5.46 0.43 8.40
N ILE A 10 -5.17 1.40 9.26
CA ILE A 10 -4.45 1.17 10.52
C ILE A 10 -5.49 0.98 11.63
N ALA A 11 -5.39 -0.12 12.37
CA ALA A 11 -6.26 -0.38 13.51
C ALA A 11 -6.08 0.71 14.58
N ASP A 12 -7.17 1.19 15.16
CA ASP A 12 -7.10 2.23 16.19
C ASP A 12 -6.53 1.69 17.51
N ARG A 13 -5.42 2.29 17.97
CA ARG A 13 -4.77 1.98 19.25
C ARG A 13 -4.28 3.23 19.98
N GLY A 14 -4.64 4.42 19.50
CA GLY A 14 -4.18 5.70 20.07
C GLY A 14 -2.71 6.07 19.80
N ASP A 15 -1.89 5.19 19.21
CA ASP A 15 -0.47 5.39 18.94
C ASP A 15 -0.11 5.38 17.43
N ASN A 16 -1.08 5.66 16.57
CA ASN A 16 -0.94 5.44 15.12
C ASN A 16 -0.13 6.52 14.38
N GLY A 17 0.11 7.68 14.97
CA GLY A 17 0.81 8.81 14.34
C GLY A 17 2.11 8.42 13.62
N PRO A 18 3.05 7.72 14.30
CA PRO A 18 4.30 7.26 13.69
C PRO A 18 4.09 6.32 12.50
N ILE A 19 3.04 5.50 12.47
CA ILE A 19 2.76 4.60 11.34
C ILE A 19 2.38 5.41 10.10
N TYR A 20 1.50 6.41 10.26
CA TYR A 20 1.12 7.30 9.16
C TYR A 20 2.31 8.10 8.62
N GLU A 21 3.13 8.68 9.52
CA GLU A 21 4.33 9.42 9.12
C GLU A 21 5.34 8.54 8.38
N ASN A 22 5.57 7.32 8.86
CA ASN A 22 6.50 6.38 8.24
C ASN A 22 5.97 5.87 6.89
N LEU A 23 4.66 5.63 6.75
CA LEU A 23 4.05 5.28 5.47
C LEU A 23 4.20 6.41 4.46
N HIS A 24 3.94 7.65 4.88
CA HIS A 24 4.11 8.83 4.04
C HIS A 24 5.54 8.95 3.52
N LYS A 25 6.54 8.92 4.41
CA LYS A 25 7.96 8.97 4.05
C LYS A 25 8.36 7.83 3.12
N ALA A 26 7.91 6.60 3.41
CA ALA A 26 8.24 5.45 2.58
C ALA A 26 7.63 5.57 1.18
N VAL A 27 6.40 6.07 1.04
CA VAL A 27 5.79 6.29 -0.28
C VAL A 27 6.50 7.42 -1.04
N GLU A 28 6.88 8.50 -0.37
CA GLU A 28 7.70 9.58 -0.95
C GLU A 28 9.04 9.02 -1.48
N GLU A 29 9.74 8.21 -0.70
CA GLU A 29 10.99 7.55 -1.10
C GLU A 29 10.78 6.60 -2.30
N LEU A 30 9.67 5.84 -2.30
CA LEU A 30 9.31 4.91 -3.38
C LEU A 30 8.93 5.64 -4.68
N ALA A 31 8.42 6.87 -4.57
CA ALA A 31 8.19 7.78 -5.69
C ALA A 31 9.49 8.37 -6.23
N GLY A 32 10.47 8.57 -5.35
CA GLY A 32 11.77 9.15 -5.69
C GLY A 32 11.61 10.57 -6.23
N LYS A 33 12.07 10.81 -7.47
CA LYS A 33 11.88 12.10 -8.18
C LYS A 33 10.60 12.14 -9.01
N GLY A 34 9.80 11.07 -8.98
CA GLY A 34 8.58 10.96 -9.74
C GLY A 34 7.42 11.74 -9.11
N PRO A 35 6.34 11.97 -9.88
CA PRO A 35 5.12 12.54 -9.32
C PRO A 35 4.50 11.58 -8.32
N TRP A 36 3.96 12.16 -7.25
CA TRP A 36 3.13 11.49 -6.27
C TRP A 36 2.09 12.47 -5.73
N TRP A 37 1.03 11.92 -5.17
CA TRP A 37 -0.13 12.66 -4.69
C TRP A 37 -0.62 12.05 -3.38
N PHE A 38 -0.92 12.93 -2.44
CA PHE A 38 -1.40 12.61 -1.10
C PHE A 38 -2.20 13.79 -0.55
N GLU A 39 -3.53 13.73 -0.65
CA GLU A 39 -4.44 14.65 0.05
C GLU A 39 -5.25 13.93 1.13
N THR A 40 -5.43 12.62 0.98
CA THR A 40 -6.24 11.78 1.88
C THR A 40 -5.37 10.94 2.78
N THR A 41 -5.77 10.79 4.04
CA THR A 41 -4.98 10.11 5.10
C THR A 41 -4.63 8.65 4.80
N SER A 42 -5.46 7.94 4.03
CA SER A 42 -5.38 6.49 3.84
C SER A 42 -5.26 6.04 2.38
N PHE A 43 -4.82 6.96 1.51
CA PHE A 43 -4.63 6.68 0.10
C PHE A 43 -3.50 7.53 -0.48
N TYR A 44 -2.60 6.87 -1.20
CA TYR A 44 -1.52 7.50 -1.95
C TYR A 44 -1.59 7.12 -3.42
N LEU A 45 -1.13 8.01 -4.29
CA LEU A 45 -0.89 7.72 -5.70
C LEU A 45 0.53 8.14 -6.08
N PHE A 46 1.30 7.29 -6.75
CA PHE A 46 2.69 7.61 -7.09
C PHE A 46 3.22 6.78 -8.26
N ASN A 47 4.29 7.27 -8.86
CA ASN A 47 5.04 6.55 -9.88
C ASN A 47 6.20 5.79 -9.25
N SER A 48 6.39 4.53 -9.63
CA SER A 48 7.57 3.76 -9.19
C SER A 48 8.10 2.84 -10.29
N GLU A 49 9.39 2.54 -10.22
CA GLU A 49 10.04 1.48 -11.00
C GLU A 49 9.89 0.10 -10.37
N LEU A 50 9.52 0.04 -9.08
CA LEU A 50 9.30 -1.21 -8.39
C LEU A 50 8.01 -1.89 -8.83
N SER A 51 7.95 -3.22 -8.62
CA SER A 51 6.72 -3.99 -8.79
C SER A 51 5.78 -3.79 -7.59
N ALA A 52 4.48 -4.00 -7.79
CA ALA A 52 3.48 -3.94 -6.71
C ALA A 52 3.84 -4.82 -5.50
N VAL A 53 4.39 -6.02 -5.75
CA VAL A 53 4.85 -6.94 -4.68
C VAL A 53 6.03 -6.35 -3.92
N ARG A 54 7.03 -5.78 -4.61
CA ARG A 54 8.18 -5.15 -3.93
C ARG A 54 7.78 -3.91 -3.14
N ILE A 55 6.86 -3.10 -3.66
CA ILE A 55 6.26 -1.97 -2.94
C ILE A 55 5.59 -2.47 -1.66
N ALA A 56 4.73 -3.49 -1.78
CA ALA A 56 4.05 -4.10 -0.65
C ALA A 56 5.01 -4.66 0.41
N GLU A 57 6.08 -5.36 0.00
CA GLU A 57 7.12 -5.85 0.90
C GLU A 57 7.86 -4.73 1.65
N CYS A 58 8.11 -3.59 1.00
CA CYS A 58 8.70 -2.42 1.65
C CYS A 58 7.75 -1.85 2.72
N LEU A 59 6.48 -1.63 2.37
CA LEU A 59 5.49 -1.02 3.25
C LEU A 59 5.04 -1.97 4.38
N LYS A 60 5.12 -3.28 4.17
CA LYS A 60 4.83 -4.33 5.18
C LYS A 60 5.64 -4.15 6.46
N LYS A 61 6.85 -3.60 6.37
CA LYS A 61 7.75 -3.41 7.52
C LYS A 61 7.31 -2.28 8.45
N ILE A 62 6.37 -1.44 8.01
CA ILE A 62 5.94 -0.23 8.71
C ILE A 62 4.64 -0.46 9.47
N ILE A 63 3.73 -1.25 8.89
CA ILE A 63 2.44 -1.58 9.51
C ILE A 63 2.57 -2.78 10.44
N ARG A 64 1.51 -3.10 11.18
CA ARG A 64 1.40 -4.30 12.01
C ARG A 64 0.53 -5.33 11.27
N PRO A 65 1.11 -6.31 10.53
CA PRO A 65 0.34 -7.15 9.61
C PRO A 65 -0.73 -8.03 10.28
N SER A 66 -0.64 -8.22 11.60
CA SER A 66 -1.66 -8.94 12.38
C SER A 66 -2.94 -8.14 12.64
N MET A 67 -2.97 -6.84 12.35
CA MET A 67 -4.09 -5.94 12.70
C MET A 67 -4.43 -4.95 11.58
N ASP A 68 -3.39 -4.45 10.90
CA ASP A 68 -3.47 -3.47 9.85
C ASP A 68 -3.58 -4.16 8.49
N ILE A 69 -4.13 -3.46 7.50
CA ILE A 69 -4.20 -3.93 6.11
C ILE A 69 -3.69 -2.84 5.17
N LEU A 70 -2.98 -3.27 4.13
CA LEU A 70 -2.50 -2.43 3.05
C LEU A 70 -2.72 -3.12 1.71
N VAL A 71 -3.17 -2.34 0.74
CA VAL A 71 -3.47 -2.76 -0.63
C VAL A 71 -2.66 -1.90 -1.57
N VAL A 72 -1.82 -2.53 -2.39
CA VAL A 72 -1.09 -1.91 -3.48
C VAL A 72 -1.71 -2.37 -4.79
N GLY A 73 -2.09 -1.44 -5.67
CA GLY A 73 -2.60 -1.78 -7.00
C GLY A 73 -2.01 -0.86 -8.06
N SER A 74 -1.85 -1.37 -9.28
CA SER A 74 -1.52 -0.51 -10.43
C SER A 74 -2.79 0.02 -11.08
N LEU A 75 -2.81 1.32 -11.40
CA LEU A 75 -3.92 1.91 -12.16
C LEU A 75 -3.91 1.53 -13.64
N THR A 76 -2.77 1.13 -14.16
CA THR A 76 -2.56 0.89 -15.60
C THR A 76 -2.36 -0.58 -15.95
N HIS A 77 -2.18 -1.44 -14.95
CA HIS A 77 -1.90 -2.87 -15.14
C HIS A 77 -2.68 -3.70 -14.13
N LYS A 78 -3.10 -4.91 -14.52
CA LYS A 78 -3.69 -5.90 -13.62
C LYS A 78 -2.60 -6.55 -12.76
N VAL A 79 -2.03 -5.79 -11.83
CA VAL A 79 -1.07 -6.25 -10.83
C VAL A 79 -1.32 -5.54 -9.51
N GLY A 80 -1.22 -6.28 -8.41
CA GLY A 80 -1.36 -5.72 -7.08
C GLY A 80 -1.01 -6.72 -5.99
N ALA A 81 -0.98 -6.22 -4.76
CA ALA A 81 -0.64 -6.99 -3.58
C ALA A 81 -1.45 -6.53 -2.36
N VAL A 82 -1.82 -7.49 -1.51
CA VAL A 82 -2.47 -7.26 -0.21
C VAL A 82 -1.52 -7.71 0.89
N VAL A 83 -1.32 -6.86 1.89
CA VAL A 83 -0.51 -7.14 3.09
C VAL A 83 -1.39 -7.00 4.32
N GLY A 84 -1.22 -7.93 5.25
CA GLY A 84 -1.75 -7.82 6.61
C GLY A 84 -3.10 -8.52 6.81
N LYS A 85 -3.90 -7.99 7.74
CA LYS A 85 -5.15 -8.58 8.21
C LYS A 85 -6.27 -8.35 7.19
N CYS A 86 -6.34 -9.24 6.21
CA CYS A 86 -7.41 -9.34 5.23
C CYS A 86 -8.33 -10.49 5.62
N ASP A 87 -9.41 -10.16 6.34
CA ASP A 87 -10.42 -11.15 6.79
C ASP A 87 -11.48 -11.41 5.70
N ASP A 88 -11.62 -10.48 4.75
CA ASP A 88 -12.50 -10.59 3.60
C ASP A 88 -11.67 -10.92 2.35
N ASP A 89 -11.73 -12.19 1.93
CA ASP A 89 -10.98 -12.70 0.78
C ASP A 89 -11.66 -12.38 -0.57
N ASP A 90 -12.83 -11.72 -0.59
CA ASP A 90 -13.54 -11.37 -1.83
C ASP A 90 -12.69 -10.49 -2.75
N ILE A 91 -11.73 -9.74 -2.21
CA ILE A 91 -10.76 -8.98 -2.99
C ILE A 91 -9.97 -9.84 -3.99
N PHE A 92 -9.68 -11.09 -3.66
CA PHE A 92 -8.96 -12.02 -4.55
C PHE A 92 -9.88 -12.62 -5.62
N THR A 93 -11.19 -12.59 -5.41
CA THR A 93 -12.19 -12.99 -6.42
C THR A 93 -12.50 -11.81 -7.35
N LEU A 94 -12.69 -10.61 -6.80
CA LEU A 94 -13.02 -9.39 -7.55
C LEU A 94 -11.82 -8.85 -8.34
N ALA A 95 -10.61 -9.04 -7.83
CA ALA A 95 -9.37 -8.67 -8.46
C ALA A 95 -8.42 -9.89 -8.46
N ASP A 96 -8.68 -10.81 -9.39
CA ASP A 96 -7.97 -12.09 -9.58
C ASP A 96 -6.44 -11.98 -9.78
N PHE A 97 -5.94 -10.78 -10.04
CA PHE A 97 -4.52 -10.46 -10.16
C PHE A 97 -3.84 -10.08 -8.83
N MET A 98 -4.59 -9.94 -7.74
CA MET A 98 -4.07 -9.58 -6.42
C MET A 98 -3.33 -10.74 -5.78
N LYS A 99 -2.19 -10.46 -5.15
CA LYS A 99 -1.39 -11.46 -4.43
C LYS A 99 -1.29 -11.13 -2.96
N LYS A 100 -1.42 -12.13 -2.09
CA LYS A 100 -1.14 -11.97 -0.65
C LYS A 100 0.37 -11.98 -0.41
N VAL A 101 0.88 -11.04 0.39
CA VAL A 101 2.31 -10.84 0.67
C VAL A 101 2.65 -10.89 2.16
#